data_AF-A0A954SH25-F1
#
_entry.id   AF-A0A954SH25-F1
#
_cell.length_a   1.000
_cell.length_b   1.000
_cell.length_c   1.000
_cell.angle_alpha   90.00
_cell.angle_beta   90.00
_cell.angle_gamma   90.00
#
_symmetry.space_group_name_H-M   'P 1'
#
loop_
_entity.id
_entity.type
_entity.pdbx_description
1 polymer ?
#
loop_
_entity_poly.entity_id
_entity_poly.type
_entity_poly.pdbx_seq_one_letter_code
_entity_poly.pdbx_strand_id
1 'polypeptide(L)'
;MSFSPEQDQLLDLCGKVRDGTISEAELRRLEGWLLTDSAAMSFYCRFMAVCSGLEQLSAGDELLSRQSQLEIGSDGVSEPPLLKDDWAQSIPADDLSGDIP
;
A
#
# COMPACT_ATOMS: atom_id res chain seq x y z
N MET A 1 8.12 -23.48 -17.46
CA MET A 1 6.79 -23.68 -16.89
C MET A 1 5.80 -23.24 -17.96
N SER A 2 5.01 -24.16 -18.51
CA SER A 2 4.03 -23.83 -19.56
C SER A 2 2.67 -23.65 -18.89
N PHE A 3 2.07 -22.48 -19.06
CA PHE A 3 0.71 -22.23 -18.58
C PHE A 3 -0.29 -22.91 -19.52
N SER A 4 -1.45 -23.27 -18.97
CA SER A 4 -2.57 -23.71 -19.80
C SER A 4 -3.10 -22.52 -20.61
N PRO A 5 -3.61 -22.71 -21.84
CA PRO A 5 -4.11 -21.62 -22.68
C PRO A 5 -5.21 -20.79 -22.00
N GLU A 6 -5.97 -21.41 -21.09
CA GLU A 6 -6.99 -20.73 -20.29
C GLU A 6 -6.40 -19.78 -19.25
N GLN A 7 -5.26 -20.15 -18.64
CA GLN A 7 -4.57 -19.28 -17.66
C GLN A 7 -3.91 -18.08 -18.35
N ASP A 8 -3.38 -18.30 -19.56
CA ASP A 8 -2.80 -17.22 -20.37
C ASP A 8 -3.86 -16.20 -20.79
N GLN A 9 -5.03 -16.69 -21.21
CA GLN A 9 -6.18 -15.84 -21.52
C GLN A 9 -6.72 -15.10 -20.28
N LEU A 10 -6.76 -15.76 -19.11
CA LEU A 10 -7.17 -15.10 -17.87
C LEU A 10 -6.21 -13.97 -17.51
N LEU A 11 -4.90 -14.20 -17.63
CA LEU A 11 -3.88 -13.20 -17.36
C LEU A 11 -3.98 -12.00 -18.32
N ASP A 12 -4.20 -12.23 -19.62
CA ASP A 12 -4.44 -11.16 -20.61
C ASP A 12 -5.64 -10.28 -20.23
N LEU A 13 -6.76 -10.91 -19.88
CA LEU A 13 -7.97 -10.19 -19.45
C LEU A 13 -7.73 -9.39 -18.17
N CYS A 14 -7.06 -9.97 -17.17
CA CYS A 14 -6.68 -9.26 -15.94
C CYS A 14 -5.79 -8.04 -16.23
N GLY A 15 -4.83 -8.17 -17.14
CA GLY A 15 -3.97 -7.08 -17.58
C GLY A 15 -4.78 -5.95 -18.21
N LYS A 16 -5.67 -6.27 -19.15
CA LYS A 16 -6.56 -5.29 -19.80
C LYS A 16 -7.48 -4.58 -18.81
N VAL A 17 -7.98 -5.27 -17.78
CA VAL A 17 -8.74 -4.63 -16.69
C VAL A 17 -7.88 -3.60 -15.97
N ARG A 18 -6.66 -3.98 -15.58
CA ARG A 18 -5.74 -3.07 -14.87
C ARG A 18 -5.37 -1.85 -15.71
N ASP A 19 -5.10 -2.05 -17.00
CA ASP A 19 -4.75 -0.95 -17.92
C ASP A 19 -5.98 -0.14 -18.39
N GLY A 20 -7.20 -0.53 -18.00
CA GLY A 20 -8.44 0.14 -18.43
C GLY A 20 -8.74 0.01 -19.92
N THR A 21 -8.14 -0.98 -20.60
CA THR A 21 -8.27 -1.21 -22.05
C THR A 21 -9.25 -2.34 -22.40
N ILE A 22 -9.83 -2.98 -21.40
CA ILE A 22 -10.76 -4.10 -21.59
C ILE A 22 -12.08 -3.63 -22.23
N SER A 23 -12.55 -4.38 -23.23
CA SER A 23 -13.86 -4.14 -23.86
C SER A 23 -15.00 -4.69 -22.99
N GLU A 24 -16.22 -4.17 -23.13
CA GLU A 24 -17.39 -4.67 -22.35
C GLU A 24 -17.64 -6.17 -22.56
N ALA A 25 -17.48 -6.68 -23.79
CA ALA A 25 -17.65 -8.10 -24.09
C ALA A 25 -16.59 -8.98 -23.41
N GLU A 26 -15.35 -8.49 -23.31
CA GLU A 26 -14.25 -9.17 -22.64
C GLU A 26 -14.46 -9.13 -21.11
N LEU A 27 -14.94 -8.01 -20.58
CA LEU A 27 -15.26 -7.85 -19.17
C LEU A 27 -16.34 -8.85 -18.74
N ARG A 28 -17.45 -8.96 -19.47
CA ARG A 28 -18.49 -9.95 -19.15
C ARG A 28 -17.98 -11.38 -19.22
N ARG A 29 -17.05 -11.68 -20.14
CA ARG A 29 -16.42 -12.99 -20.24
C ARG A 29 -15.57 -13.29 -19.02
N LEU A 30 -14.76 -12.32 -18.59
CA LEU A 30 -13.97 -12.41 -17.38
C LEU A 30 -14.86 -12.61 -16.15
N GLU A 31 -15.90 -11.78 -15.98
CA GLU A 31 -16.87 -11.92 -14.88
C GLU A 31 -17.49 -13.31 -14.84
N GLY A 32 -17.91 -13.84 -16.00
CA GLY A 32 -18.45 -15.20 -16.10
C GLY A 32 -17.47 -16.26 -15.61
N TRP A 33 -16.18 -16.11 -15.94
CA TRP A 33 -15.13 -17.00 -15.44
C TRP A 33 -14.89 -16.86 -13.93
N LEU A 34 -14.81 -15.64 -13.42
CA LEU A 34 -14.58 -15.39 -11.99
C LEU A 34 -15.74 -15.88 -11.12
N LEU A 35 -16.97 -15.82 -11.62
CA LEU A 35 -18.15 -16.32 -10.92
C LEU A 35 -18.24 -17.85 -10.92
N THR A 36 -17.68 -18.50 -11.93
CA THR A 36 -17.81 -19.96 -12.11
C THR A 36 -16.60 -20.72 -11.55
N ASP A 37 -15.42 -20.12 -11.55
CA ASP A 37 -14.18 -20.76 -11.12
C ASP A 37 -13.51 -20.00 -9.96
N SER A 38 -13.47 -20.65 -8.79
CA SER A 38 -12.92 -20.05 -7.57
C SER A 38 -11.40 -19.88 -7.62
N ALA A 39 -10.69 -20.69 -8.42
CA ALA A 39 -9.25 -20.54 -8.61
C ALA A 39 -8.94 -19.30 -9.47
N ALA A 40 -9.73 -19.03 -10.51
CA ALA A 40 -9.65 -17.83 -11.32
C ALA A 40 -9.94 -16.57 -10.49
N MET A 41 -10.96 -16.62 -9.62
CA MET A 41 -11.23 -15.53 -8.68
C MET A 41 -10.07 -15.29 -7.71
N SER A 42 -9.51 -16.35 -7.13
CA SER A 42 -8.34 -16.24 -6.25
C SER A 42 -7.12 -15.66 -6.98
N PHE A 43 -6.90 -16.09 -8.23
CA PHE A 43 -5.85 -15.56 -9.08
C PHE A 43 -6.03 -14.07 -9.38
N TYR A 44 -7.23 -13.66 -9.78
CA TYR A 44 -7.57 -12.26 -10.04
C TYR A 44 -7.32 -11.37 -8.81
N CYS A 45 -7.77 -11.79 -7.63
CA CYS A 45 -7.52 -11.05 -6.38
C CYS A 45 -6.03 -10.90 -6.09
N ARG A 46 -5.23 -11.97 -6.25
CA ARG A 46 -3.77 -11.91 -6.07
C ARG A 46 -3.09 -11.00 -7.10
N PHE A 47 -3.52 -11.08 -8.35
CA PHE A 47 -3.01 -10.24 -9.43
C PHE A 47 -3.23 -8.75 -9.12
N MET A 48 -4.43 -8.37 -8.71
CA MET A 48 -4.75 -6.98 -8.34
C MET A 48 -3.99 -6.50 -7.10
N ALA A 49 -3.83 -7.37 -6.10
CA ALA A 49 -3.03 -7.06 -4.91
C ALA A 49 -1.55 -6.79 -5.25
N VAL A 50 -0.97 -7.59 -6.16
CA VAL A 50 0.40 -7.37 -6.65
C VAL A 50 0.51 -6.06 -7.42
N CYS A 51 -0.45 -5.76 -8.31
CA CYS A 51 -0.45 -4.49 -9.05
C CYS A 51 -0.48 -3.30 -8.09
N SER A 52 -1.39 -3.32 -7.12
CA SER A 52 -1.50 -2.24 -6.11
C SER A 52 -0.26 -2.12 -5.24
N GLY A 53 0.38 -3.23 -4.89
CA GLY A 53 1.65 -3.21 -4.15
C GLY A 53 2.80 -2.60 -4.96
N LEU A 54 2.87 -2.86 -6.27
CA LEU A 54 3.86 -2.26 -7.16
C LEU A 54 3.65 -0.75 -7.31
N GLU A 55 2.40 -0.30 -7.43
CA GLU A 55 2.07 1.13 -7.48
C GLU A 55 2.50 1.86 -6.20
N GLN A 56 2.29 1.25 -5.02
CA GLN A 56 2.73 1.82 -3.75
C GLN A 56 4.26 1.89 -3.62
N LEU A 57 4.99 0.89 -4.11
CA LEU A 57 6.46 0.92 -4.13
C LEU A 57 6.98 2.01 -5.06
N SER A 58 6.39 2.16 -6.25
CA SER A 58 6.72 3.25 -7.18
C SER A 58 6.47 4.62 -6.55
N ALA A 59 5.34 4.79 -5.88
CA ALA A 59 4.99 6.04 -5.19
C ALA A 59 5.93 6.32 -3.99
N GLY A 60 6.33 5.29 -3.25
CA GLY A 60 7.27 5.39 -2.14
C GLY A 60 8.69 5.76 -2.58
N ASP A 61 9.15 5.21 -3.70
CA ASP A 61 10.45 5.52 -4.29
C ASP A 61 10.52 6.97 -4.82
N GLU A 62 9.44 7.44 -5.48
CA GLU A 62 9.33 8.86 -5.87
C GLU A 62 9.32 9.79 -4.66
N LEU A 63 8.70 9.40 -3.55
CA LEU A 63 8.62 10.22 -2.34
C LEU A 63 9.95 10.31 -1.61
N LEU A 64 10.71 9.20 -1.56
CA LEU A 64 12.08 9.17 -1.04
C LEU A 64 13.05 9.94 -1.93
N SER A 65 12.98 9.77 -3.26
CA SER A 65 13.78 10.53 -4.22
C SER A 65 13.49 12.05 -4.13
N ARG A 66 12.23 12.45 -3.95
CA ARG A 66 11.86 13.86 -3.72
C ARG A 66 12.36 14.40 -2.39
N GLN A 67 12.34 13.60 -1.32
CA GLN A 67 12.92 13.99 -0.02
C GLN A 67 14.43 14.20 -0.12
N SER A 68 15.16 13.30 -0.77
CA SER A 68 16.61 13.46 -0.99
C SER A 68 16.95 14.70 -1.82
N GLN A 69 16.09 15.10 -2.76
CA GLN A 69 16.28 16.31 -3.56
C GLN A 69 15.97 17.61 -2.78
N LEU A 70 15.15 17.54 -1.73
CA LEU A 70 14.90 18.67 -0.83
C LEU A 70 16.04 18.89 0.18
N GLU A 71 16.72 17.82 0.62
CA GLU A 71 17.82 17.93 1.59
C GLU A 71 19.14 18.46 1.00
N ILE A 72 19.33 18.40 -0.33
CA ILE A 72 20.54 18.90 -1.00
C ILE A 72 20.47 20.44 -1.24
N GLY A 73 19.32 21.07 -1.00
CA GLY A 73 19.11 22.51 -1.20
C GLY A 73 19.20 23.39 0.05
N SER A 74 19.66 22.88 1.19
CA SER A 74 19.69 23.63 2.45
C SER A 74 21.11 23.86 2.98
N ASP A 75 21.95 24.55 2.21
CA ASP A 75 23.14 25.22 2.75
C ASP A 75 22.81 26.70 2.96
N GLY A 76 22.57 27.10 4.21
CA GLY A 76 22.20 28.47 4.55
C GLY A 76 21.71 28.72 5.98
N VAL A 77 22.58 28.46 6.97
CA VAL A 77 22.69 29.11 8.30
C VAL A 77 21.41 29.47 9.10
N SER A 78 21.17 28.76 10.22
CA SER A 78 21.05 29.30 11.60
C SER A 78 20.56 28.22 12.59
N GLU A 79 21.44 27.73 13.48
CA GLU A 79 21.09 27.20 14.83
C GLU A 79 20.39 28.29 15.69
N PRO A 80 19.80 28.04 16.89
CA PRO A 80 19.41 26.83 17.67
C PRO A 80 17.89 26.93 18.13
N PRO A 81 17.29 26.17 19.11
CA PRO A 81 17.89 25.32 20.13
C PRO A 81 17.32 23.91 20.37
N LEU A 82 18.22 23.13 20.95
CA LEU A 82 18.03 21.92 21.74
C LEU A 82 16.83 22.04 22.70
N LEU A 83 15.67 21.51 22.34
CA LEU A 83 14.65 21.18 23.32
C LEU A 83 14.98 19.80 23.90
N LYS A 84 15.72 19.87 25.00
CA LYS A 84 16.02 18.77 25.91
C LYS A 84 14.71 18.25 26.50
N ASP A 85 14.61 16.92 26.56
CA ASP A 85 13.88 16.16 27.58
C ASP A 85 12.51 16.70 28.03
N ASP A 86 11.44 16.29 27.35
CA ASP A 86 10.05 16.43 27.86
C ASP A 86 9.26 15.11 27.69
N TRP A 87 9.84 14.00 28.14
CA TRP A 87 9.09 12.74 28.36
C TRP A 87 9.08 12.33 29.84
N ALA A 88 9.64 13.16 30.71
CA ALA A 88 9.82 12.86 32.12
C ALA A 88 9.13 13.89 33.02
N GLN A 89 7.87 14.24 32.77
CA GLN A 89 7.04 14.85 33.81
C GLN A 89 5.55 14.85 33.48
N SER A 90 4.86 13.75 33.84
CA SER A 90 3.51 13.80 34.42
C SER A 90 3.12 12.40 34.92
N ILE A 91 3.79 11.94 35.99
CA ILE A 91 3.12 11.07 36.96
C ILE A 91 2.69 11.99 38.10
N PRO A 92 1.41 12.37 38.22
CA PRO A 92 0.92 12.84 39.49
C PRO A 92 0.84 11.61 40.41
N ALA A 93 1.86 11.46 41.25
CA ALA A 93 1.69 10.81 42.53
C ALA A 93 0.86 11.77 43.41
N ASP A 94 -0.44 11.53 43.49
CA ASP A 94 -1.24 12.04 44.60
C ASP A 94 -1.61 10.85 45.49
N ASP A 95 -0.79 10.72 46.53
CA ASP A 95 -1.02 10.01 47.77
C ASP A 95 -2.26 10.62 48.43
N LEU A 96 -3.20 9.78 48.90
CA LEU A 96 -3.77 9.81 50.27
C LEU A 96 -5.16 9.15 50.35
N SER A 97 -5.19 8.06 51.11
CA SER A 97 -6.13 7.82 52.21
C SER A 97 -7.62 7.53 51.91
N GLY A 98 -8.09 6.35 52.31
CA GLY A 98 -9.53 6.11 52.53
C GLY A 98 -9.99 4.66 52.47
N ASP A 99 -9.84 3.94 53.58
CA ASP A 99 -10.85 3.10 54.28
C ASP A 99 -12.04 2.45 53.51
N ILE A 100 -12.38 1.23 53.98
CA ILE A 100 -13.67 0.47 53.94
C ILE A 100 -13.91 -0.50 52.75
N PRO A 101 -14.50 -1.71 52.93
CA PRO A 101 -14.83 -2.46 54.16
C PRO A 101 -14.03 -3.76 54.39
#